data_AF-A0A2M8BX44-F1
#
_entry.id   AF-A0A2M8BX44-F1
#
_cell.length_a   1.000
_cell.length_b   1.000
_cell.length_c   1.000
_cell.angle_alpha   90.00
_cell.angle_beta   90.00
_cell.angle_gamma   90.00
#
_symmetry.space_group_name_H-M   'P 1'
#
loop_
_entity.id
_entity.type
_entity.pdbx_description
1 polymer ?
#
loop_
_entity_poly.entity_id
_entity_poly.type
_entity_poly.pdbx_seq_one_letter_code
_entity_poly.pdbx_strand_id
1 'polypeptide(L)'
;VAGMQAMLAAIYGGRTIALMRQFDAKEWFETAQREKVSRAMLVPTMLKRIVDEPDFSKYDLSSLRVITYGAAACPFEVLKKTLELFPGRAFINAFGTTETASTITALSPEDYVFTGKETAQEREKKLRRLSSSIGKPLEDVEVQVRDEEGRVLPRGEAGEIVVRGPRIMKGYWRDEEKTAKAFTKDGWYRTGDAGYVDEEGYIYLTGRADDLIKRGGELISP
;
A
#
# COMPACT_ATOMS: atom_id res chain seq x y z
N VAL A 1 -8.05 8.64 8.32
CA VAL A 1 -6.72 9.30 8.20
C VAL A 1 -6.24 9.42 6.77
N ALA A 2 -6.13 8.33 6.00
CA ALA A 2 -5.63 8.37 4.62
C ALA A 2 -6.38 9.36 3.70
N GLY A 3 -7.72 9.34 3.67
CA GLY A 3 -8.50 10.30 2.87
C GLY A 3 -8.31 11.77 3.26
N MET A 4 -8.14 12.05 4.55
CA MET A 4 -7.82 13.40 5.03
C MET A 4 -6.42 13.83 4.59
N GLN A 5 -5.43 12.94 4.69
CA GLN A 5 -4.07 13.24 4.22
C GLN A 5 -4.05 13.50 2.70
N ALA A 6 -4.79 12.73 1.91
CA ALA A 6 -4.93 12.96 0.47
C ALA A 6 -5.57 14.32 0.15
N MET A 7 -6.61 14.71 0.91
CA MET A 7 -7.23 16.03 0.80
C MET A 7 -6.25 17.15 1.15
N LEU A 8 -5.52 17.03 2.27
CA LEU A 8 -4.50 18.01 2.67
C LEU A 8 -3.37 18.11 1.64
N ALA A 9 -2.90 17.00 1.09
CA ALA A 9 -1.90 16.99 0.03
C ALA A 9 -2.42 17.63 -1.28
N ALA A 10 -3.71 17.51 -1.57
CA ALA A 10 -4.34 18.20 -2.68
C ALA A 10 -4.39 19.72 -2.45
N ILE A 11 -4.83 20.16 -1.26
CA ILE A 11 -4.86 21.58 -0.87
C ILE A 11 -3.44 22.18 -0.92
N TYR A 12 -2.47 21.53 -0.28
CA TYR A 12 -1.06 21.98 -0.28
C TYR A 12 -0.49 22.10 -1.70
N GLY A 13 -0.86 21.17 -2.59
CA GLY A 13 -0.43 21.20 -3.99
C GLY A 13 -1.26 22.10 -4.91
N GLY A 14 -2.20 22.88 -4.39
CA GLY A 14 -3.08 23.76 -5.19
C GLY A 14 -3.98 23.01 -6.18
N ARG A 15 -4.37 21.76 -5.86
CA ARG A 15 -5.17 20.90 -6.74
C ARG A 15 -6.67 21.10 -6.49
N THR A 16 -7.45 21.00 -7.56
CA THR A 16 -8.92 20.86 -7.46
C THR A 16 -9.27 19.49 -6.88
N ILE A 17 -10.23 19.46 -5.95
CA ILE A 17 -10.71 18.24 -5.29
C ILE A 17 -12.11 17.92 -5.82
N ALA A 18 -12.22 16.90 -6.67
CA ALA A 18 -13.49 16.30 -7.04
C ALA A 18 -13.88 15.27 -5.97
N LEU A 19 -14.76 15.65 -5.05
CA LEU A 19 -15.18 14.81 -3.93
C LEU A 19 -16.49 14.09 -4.23
N MET A 20 -16.50 12.76 -4.08
CA MET A 20 -17.70 11.94 -4.11
C MET A 20 -18.13 11.58 -2.70
N ARG A 21 -19.42 11.78 -2.37
CA ARG A 21 -19.95 11.45 -1.03
C ARG A 21 -19.96 9.95 -0.78
N GLN A 22 -20.29 9.18 -1.80
CA GLN A 22 -20.28 7.73 -1.80
C GLN A 22 -19.72 7.27 -3.14
N PHE A 23 -19.00 6.15 -3.13
CA PHE A 23 -18.47 5.60 -4.36
C PHE A 23 -19.54 4.86 -5.15
N ASP A 24 -19.79 5.35 -6.36
CA ASP A 24 -20.46 4.65 -7.44
C ASP A 24 -19.56 4.63 -8.68
N ALA A 25 -19.51 3.50 -9.39
CA ALA A 25 -18.58 3.35 -10.50
C ALA A 25 -18.93 4.28 -11.66
N LYS A 26 -20.22 4.36 -12.03
CA LYS A 26 -20.69 5.20 -13.12
C LYS A 26 -20.47 6.68 -12.81
N GLU A 27 -20.89 7.12 -11.63
CA GLU A 27 -20.68 8.51 -11.19
C GLU A 27 -19.19 8.87 -11.12
N TRP A 28 -18.34 7.90 -10.75
CA TRP A 28 -16.88 8.09 -10.74
C TRP A 28 -16.34 8.35 -12.15
N PHE A 29 -16.77 7.57 -13.15
CA PHE A 29 -16.37 7.80 -14.54
C PHE A 29 -16.85 9.15 -15.08
N GLU A 30 -18.12 9.48 -14.87
CA GLU A 30 -18.71 10.75 -15.31
C GLU A 30 -17.99 11.94 -14.67
N THR A 31 -17.66 11.84 -13.39
CA THR A 31 -16.92 12.87 -12.65
C THR A 31 -15.47 12.95 -13.11
N ALA A 32 -14.78 11.82 -13.29
CA ALA A 32 -13.40 11.80 -13.75
C ALA A 32 -13.25 12.44 -15.13
N GLN A 33 -14.18 12.17 -16.04
CA GLN A 33 -14.24 12.79 -17.37
C GLN A 33 -14.55 14.29 -17.29
N ARG A 34 -15.66 14.66 -16.62
CA ARG A 34 -16.13 16.06 -16.55
C ARG A 34 -15.09 16.99 -15.93
N GLU A 35 -14.51 16.57 -14.81
CA GLU A 35 -13.54 17.35 -14.04
C GLU A 35 -12.10 17.17 -14.52
N LYS A 36 -11.87 16.33 -15.55
CA LYS A 36 -10.54 15.98 -16.06
C LYS A 36 -9.57 15.55 -14.95
N VAL A 37 -10.03 14.62 -14.11
CA VAL A 37 -9.30 14.15 -12.93
C VAL A 37 -7.93 13.60 -13.34
N SER A 38 -6.87 14.16 -12.77
CA SER A 38 -5.49 13.73 -13.07
C SER A 38 -4.93 12.67 -12.12
N ARG A 39 -5.51 12.56 -10.92
CA ARG A 39 -5.07 11.63 -9.86
C ARG A 39 -6.30 11.07 -9.15
N ALA A 40 -6.30 9.76 -8.93
CA ALA A 40 -7.34 9.08 -8.15
C ALA A 40 -6.72 8.32 -6.98
N MET A 41 -7.40 8.37 -5.83
CA MET A 41 -7.10 7.52 -4.69
C MET A 41 -8.26 6.54 -4.51
N LEU A 42 -7.97 5.25 -4.59
CA LEU A 42 -8.95 4.17 -4.62
C LEU A 42 -8.60 3.09 -3.61
N VAL A 43 -9.53 2.20 -3.34
CA VAL A 43 -9.28 0.94 -2.62
C VAL A 43 -9.52 -0.24 -3.57
N PRO A 44 -8.98 -1.44 -3.29
CA PRO A 44 -9.15 -2.60 -4.16
C PRO A 44 -10.60 -2.94 -4.54
N THR A 45 -11.55 -2.73 -3.64
CA THR A 45 -12.98 -2.94 -3.92
C THR A 45 -13.54 -1.92 -4.91
N MET A 46 -13.07 -0.67 -4.89
CA MET A 46 -13.41 0.34 -5.90
C MET A 46 -12.78 0.01 -7.24
N LEU A 47 -11.51 -0.42 -7.25
CA LEU A 47 -10.85 -0.92 -8.47
C LEU A 47 -11.63 -2.07 -9.10
N LYS A 48 -12.07 -3.06 -8.30
CA LYS A 48 -12.91 -4.16 -8.79
C LYS A 48 -14.16 -3.65 -9.51
N ARG A 49 -14.90 -2.72 -8.87
CA ARG A 49 -16.11 -2.13 -9.46
C ARG A 49 -15.82 -1.36 -10.75
N ILE A 50 -14.69 -0.63 -10.81
CA ILE A 50 -14.25 0.11 -12.01
C ILE A 50 -13.92 -0.86 -13.14
N VAL A 51 -13.15 -1.91 -12.88
CA VAL A 51 -12.73 -2.85 -13.94
C VAL A 51 -13.87 -3.77 -14.39
N ASP A 52 -14.91 -3.94 -13.59
CA ASP A 52 -16.11 -4.71 -13.95
C ASP A 52 -17.16 -3.88 -14.70
N GLU A 53 -17.01 -2.56 -14.80
CA GLU A 53 -17.96 -1.69 -15.47
C GLU A 53 -18.01 -2.00 -16.98
N PRO A 54 -19.15 -2.48 -17.51
CA PRO A 54 -19.27 -2.83 -18.93
C PRO A 54 -19.06 -1.64 -19.87
N ASP A 55 -19.38 -0.44 -19.39
CA ASP A 55 -19.36 0.80 -20.14
C ASP A 55 -18.04 1.58 -20.03
N PHE A 56 -16.97 0.98 -19.50
CA PHE A 56 -15.66 1.61 -19.32
C PHE A 56 -15.19 2.40 -20.55
N SER A 57 -15.32 1.81 -21.74
CA SER A 57 -14.83 2.39 -23.01
C SER A 57 -15.60 3.63 -23.48
N LYS A 58 -16.76 3.93 -22.86
CA LYS A 58 -17.56 5.13 -23.20
C LYS A 58 -17.01 6.41 -22.58
N TYR A 59 -16.08 6.30 -21.62
CA TYR A 59 -15.59 7.44 -20.86
C TYR A 59 -14.17 7.84 -21.27
N ASP A 60 -13.94 9.13 -21.48
CA ASP A 60 -12.61 9.70 -21.69
C ASP A 60 -11.88 9.91 -20.35
N LEU A 61 -10.94 9.00 -20.08
CA LEU A 61 -10.05 9.03 -18.92
C LEU A 61 -8.60 9.37 -19.32
N SER A 62 -8.40 10.07 -20.44
CA SER A 62 -7.08 10.51 -20.92
C SER A 62 -6.38 11.46 -19.95
N SER A 63 -7.15 12.23 -19.18
CA SER A 63 -6.62 13.15 -18.17
C SER A 63 -6.02 12.46 -16.94
N LEU A 64 -6.47 11.23 -16.64
CA LEU A 64 -6.04 10.44 -15.49
C LEU A 64 -4.63 9.91 -15.71
N ARG A 65 -3.71 10.34 -14.83
CA ARG A 65 -2.26 10.07 -14.92
C ARG A 65 -1.75 9.18 -13.80
N VAL A 66 -2.32 9.29 -12.60
CA VAL A 66 -1.88 8.54 -11.42
C VAL A 66 -3.06 7.88 -10.71
N ILE A 67 -2.94 6.58 -10.44
CA ILE A 67 -3.87 5.83 -9.61
C ILE A 67 -3.12 5.32 -8.38
N THR A 68 -3.47 5.85 -7.22
CA THR A 68 -3.00 5.34 -5.93
C THR A 68 -4.06 4.43 -5.36
N TYR A 69 -3.66 3.25 -4.90
CA TYR A 69 -4.56 2.31 -4.24
C TYR A 69 -3.93 1.73 -2.98
N GLY A 70 -4.74 1.34 -2.01
CA GLY A 70 -4.22 0.83 -0.73
C GLY A 70 -5.32 0.42 0.23
N ALA A 71 -4.98 0.41 1.52
CA ALA A 71 -5.84 0.06 2.65
C ALA A 71 -6.29 -1.41 2.77
N ALA A 72 -6.13 -2.22 1.72
CA ALA A 72 -6.36 -3.66 1.75
C ALA A 72 -5.51 -4.38 0.70
N ALA A 73 -5.38 -5.70 0.84
CA ALA A 73 -4.79 -6.55 -0.19
C ALA A 73 -5.57 -6.40 -1.51
N CYS A 74 -4.85 -6.22 -2.62
CA CYS A 74 -5.45 -6.13 -3.95
C CYS A 74 -5.33 -7.48 -4.65
N PRO A 75 -6.45 -8.15 -5.00
CA PRO A 75 -6.38 -9.40 -5.75
C PRO A 75 -5.65 -9.19 -7.07
N PHE A 76 -4.72 -10.09 -7.39
CA PHE A 76 -3.86 -9.95 -8.55
C PHE A 76 -4.63 -9.82 -9.87
N GLU A 77 -5.73 -10.55 -10.04
CA GLU A 77 -6.59 -10.44 -11.23
C GLU A 77 -7.23 -9.05 -11.39
N VAL A 78 -7.57 -8.40 -10.28
CA VAL A 78 -8.09 -7.02 -10.30
C VAL A 78 -6.99 -6.06 -10.74
N LEU A 79 -5.80 -6.21 -10.16
CA LEU A 79 -4.65 -5.39 -10.53
C LEU A 79 -4.29 -5.56 -12.01
N LYS A 80 -4.20 -6.80 -12.48
CA LYS A 80 -3.91 -7.12 -13.88
C LYS A 80 -4.91 -6.45 -14.83
N LYS A 81 -6.21 -6.64 -14.59
CA LYS A 81 -7.26 -6.00 -15.40
C LYS A 81 -7.21 -4.48 -15.32
N THR A 82 -6.84 -3.92 -14.16
CA THR A 82 -6.65 -2.48 -14.00
C THR A 82 -5.50 -1.97 -14.88
N LEU A 83 -4.36 -2.67 -14.89
CA LEU A 83 -3.20 -2.30 -15.72
C LEU A 83 -3.53 -2.36 -17.22
N GLU A 84 -4.35 -3.33 -17.64
CA GLU A 84 -4.82 -3.47 -19.03
C GLU A 84 -5.76 -2.32 -19.43
N LEU A 85 -6.67 -1.90 -18.54
CA LEU A 85 -7.65 -0.83 -18.81
C LEU A 85 -7.06 0.58 -18.72
N PHE A 86 -5.98 0.77 -17.98
CA PHE A 86 -5.31 2.07 -17.80
C PHE A 86 -3.85 2.02 -18.29
N PRO A 87 -3.61 1.74 -19.58
CA PRO A 87 -2.26 1.62 -20.10
C PRO A 87 -1.50 2.94 -19.95
N GLY A 88 -0.23 2.87 -19.54
CA GLY A 88 0.65 4.03 -19.40
C GLY A 88 0.35 4.97 -18.21
N ARG A 89 -0.55 4.59 -17.30
CA ARG A 89 -0.80 5.35 -16.07
C ARG A 89 0.17 4.92 -14.99
N ALA A 90 0.56 5.86 -14.14
CA ALA A 90 1.38 5.56 -12.97
C ALA A 90 0.50 4.93 -11.88
N PHE A 91 0.94 3.78 -11.36
CA PHE A 91 0.28 3.10 -10.26
C PHE A 91 1.12 3.20 -8.99
N ILE A 92 0.45 3.38 -7.85
CA ILE A 92 1.10 3.40 -6.55
C ILE A 92 0.27 2.53 -5.61
N ASN A 93 0.85 1.44 -5.12
CA ASN A 93 0.28 0.77 -3.96
C ASN A 93 0.79 1.47 -2.70
N ALA A 94 -0.10 1.91 -1.83
CA ALA A 94 0.23 2.60 -0.59
C ALA A 94 -0.23 1.76 0.60
N PHE A 95 0.73 1.38 1.45
CA PHE A 95 0.47 0.64 2.68
C PHE A 95 0.77 1.49 3.91
N GLY A 96 -0.11 1.38 4.91
CA GLY A 96 0.03 2.01 6.21
C GLY A 96 -1.31 2.08 6.95
N THR A 97 -1.26 2.50 8.20
CA THR A 97 -2.41 2.51 9.11
C THR A 97 -2.75 3.92 9.57
N THR A 98 -3.73 4.02 10.46
CA THR A 98 -4.10 5.29 11.10
C THR A 98 -2.97 5.82 11.97
N GLU A 99 -2.33 4.92 12.71
CA GLU A 99 -1.22 5.19 13.63
C GLU A 99 0.07 5.63 12.92
N THR A 100 0.19 5.36 11.61
CA THR A 100 1.34 5.78 10.81
C THR A 100 1.06 7.03 9.97
N ALA A 101 -0.03 7.74 10.28
CA ALA A 101 -0.51 8.91 9.55
C ALA A 101 -0.64 8.68 8.04
N SER A 102 -1.17 7.51 7.64
CA SER A 102 -1.29 7.00 6.26
C SER A 102 -0.06 6.18 5.84
N THR A 103 0.48 6.41 4.63
CA THR A 103 1.47 5.54 3.99
C THR A 103 2.82 5.49 4.72
N ILE A 104 3.37 4.30 4.89
CA ILE A 104 4.75 4.04 5.36
C ILE A 104 5.59 3.32 4.32
N THR A 105 4.96 2.50 3.48
CA THR A 105 5.62 1.78 2.39
C THR A 105 4.80 1.89 1.11
N ALA A 106 5.46 1.83 -0.03
CA ALA A 106 4.78 1.89 -1.32
C ALA A 106 5.46 1.08 -2.42
N LEU A 107 4.63 0.46 -3.28
CA LEU A 107 5.08 0.11 -4.63
C LEU A 107 5.01 1.38 -5.48
N SER A 108 6.13 1.70 -6.10
CA SER A 108 6.33 2.89 -6.90
C SER A 108 5.84 2.68 -8.34
N PRO A 109 5.57 3.74 -9.14
CA PRO A 109 5.19 3.58 -10.54
C PRO A 109 6.14 2.71 -11.36
N GLU A 110 7.43 2.75 -11.05
CA GLU A 110 8.50 1.97 -11.69
C GLU A 110 8.30 0.45 -11.50
N ASP A 111 7.68 0.04 -10.39
CA ASP A 111 7.32 -1.35 -10.11
C ASP A 111 6.24 -1.90 -11.06
N TYR A 112 5.54 -1.04 -11.80
CA TYR A 112 4.48 -1.43 -12.75
C TYR A 112 4.91 -1.35 -14.22
N VAL A 113 6.11 -0.85 -14.51
CA VAL A 113 6.59 -0.69 -15.89
C VAL A 113 7.10 -2.01 -16.46
N PHE A 114 6.43 -2.57 -17.46
CA PHE A 114 6.95 -3.71 -18.24
C PHE A 114 7.49 -3.20 -19.57
N THR A 115 8.81 -3.32 -19.77
CA THR A 115 9.50 -2.82 -20.97
C THR A 115 9.44 -3.79 -22.15
N GLY A 116 9.07 -5.06 -21.88
CA GLY A 116 9.12 -6.15 -22.86
C GLY A 116 10.53 -6.68 -23.11
N LYS A 117 11.53 -6.16 -22.39
CA LYS A 117 12.93 -6.61 -22.45
C LYS A 117 13.30 -7.54 -21.29
N GLU A 118 12.40 -7.70 -20.33
CA GLU A 118 12.59 -8.61 -19.20
C GLU A 118 12.61 -10.07 -19.67
N THR A 119 13.50 -10.86 -19.07
CA THR A 119 13.42 -12.32 -19.16
C THR A 119 12.12 -12.84 -18.54
N ALA A 120 11.72 -14.07 -18.87
CA ALA A 120 10.53 -14.68 -18.29
C ALA A 120 10.57 -14.70 -16.74
N GLN A 121 11.75 -14.98 -16.17
CA GLN A 121 11.97 -15.02 -14.73
C GLN A 121 11.87 -13.63 -14.08
N GLU A 122 12.45 -12.60 -14.69
CA GLU A 122 12.32 -11.22 -14.20
C GLU A 122 10.88 -10.73 -14.25
N ARG A 123 10.16 -11.08 -15.32
CA ARG A 123 8.75 -10.75 -15.45
C ARG A 123 7.91 -11.43 -14.38
N GLU A 124 8.12 -12.73 -14.13
CA GLU A 124 7.43 -13.46 -13.08
C GLU A 124 7.72 -12.87 -11.69
N LYS A 125 8.99 -12.59 -11.39
CA LYS A 125 9.40 -11.96 -10.13
C LYS A 125 8.71 -10.61 -9.91
N LYS A 126 8.62 -9.79 -10.96
CA LYS A 126 7.92 -8.50 -10.92
C LYS A 126 6.43 -8.67 -10.67
N LEU A 127 5.78 -9.61 -11.34
CA LEU A 127 4.35 -9.90 -11.11
C LEU A 127 4.09 -10.41 -9.69
N ARG A 128 4.95 -11.30 -9.16
CA ARG A 128 4.88 -11.76 -7.76
C ARG A 128 5.02 -10.60 -6.78
N ARG A 129 5.96 -9.68 -7.01
CA ARG A 129 6.11 -8.47 -6.19
C ARG A 129 4.82 -7.64 -6.18
N LEU A 130 4.24 -7.40 -7.35
CA LEU A 130 3.00 -6.63 -7.47
C LEU A 130 1.81 -7.26 -6.73
N SER A 131 1.78 -8.59 -6.57
CA SER A 131 0.69 -9.30 -5.89
C SER A 131 0.88 -9.45 -4.37
N SER A 132 2.12 -9.44 -3.88
CA SER A 132 2.44 -9.86 -2.50
C SER A 132 3.26 -8.88 -1.68
N SER A 133 3.89 -7.88 -2.31
CA SER A 133 4.66 -6.87 -1.60
C SER A 133 3.82 -5.66 -1.24
N ILE A 134 4.09 -5.09 -0.07
CA ILE A 134 3.61 -3.75 0.33
C ILE A 134 4.59 -2.64 -0.05
N GLY A 135 5.61 -2.96 -0.84
CA GLY A 135 6.56 -2.02 -1.38
C GLY A 135 7.78 -1.76 -0.50
N LYS A 136 8.43 -0.63 -0.74
CA LYS A 136 9.60 -0.16 0.01
C LYS A 136 9.21 0.96 0.99
N PRO A 137 9.98 1.17 2.08
CA PRO A 137 9.78 2.31 2.96
C PRO A 137 9.83 3.64 2.19
N LEU A 138 9.02 4.61 2.62
CA LEU A 138 9.19 6.00 2.20
C LEU A 138 10.49 6.58 2.77
N GLU A 139 11.02 7.65 2.16
CA GLU A 139 12.33 8.23 2.52
C GLU A 139 12.45 8.65 3.99
N ASP A 140 11.34 9.05 4.61
CA ASP A 140 11.26 9.46 6.03
C ASP A 140 10.87 8.32 6.97
N VAL A 141 10.79 7.08 6.48
CA VAL A 141 10.36 5.91 7.25
C VAL A 141 11.47 4.87 7.29
N GLU A 142 11.88 4.51 8.51
CA GLU A 142 12.71 3.36 8.76
C GLU A 142 11.84 2.14 9.05
N VAL A 143 12.23 0.98 8.51
CA VAL A 143 11.57 -0.31 8.74
C VAL A 143 12.61 -1.31 9.24
N GLN A 144 12.23 -2.09 10.25
CA GLN A 144 12.96 -3.28 10.70
C GLN A 144 12.02 -4.46 10.83
N VAL A 145 12.57 -5.65 10.65
CA VAL A 145 11.92 -6.90 11.01
C VAL A 145 12.65 -7.44 12.24
N ARG A 146 11.91 -7.77 13.30
CA ARG A 146 12.49 -8.20 14.58
C ARG A 146 11.92 -9.54 15.04
N ASP A 147 12.74 -10.28 15.78
CA ASP A 147 12.29 -11.48 16.50
C ASP A 147 11.56 -11.15 17.81
N GLU A 148 11.11 -12.18 18.52
CA GLU A 148 10.41 -12.07 19.81
C GLU A 148 11.29 -11.44 20.90
N GLU A 149 12.60 -11.58 20.81
CA GLU A 149 13.57 -10.96 21.73
C GLU A 149 13.87 -9.49 21.36
N GLY A 150 13.33 -8.99 20.24
CA GLY A 150 13.52 -7.63 19.75
C GLY A 150 14.81 -7.41 18.98
N ARG A 151 15.51 -8.48 18.56
CA ARG A 151 16.70 -8.40 17.71
C ARG A 151 16.30 -8.22 16.26
N VAL A 152 17.07 -7.45 15.51
CA VAL A 152 16.85 -7.25 14.07
C VAL A 152 17.21 -8.52 13.32
N LEU A 153 16.29 -9.01 12.51
CA LEU A 153 16.47 -10.19 11.68
C LEU A 153 17.18 -9.86 10.35
N PRO A 154 17.96 -10.79 9.80
CA PRO A 154 18.47 -10.71 8.43
C PRO A 154 17.36 -10.61 7.38
N ARG A 155 17.73 -10.21 6.18
CA ARG A 155 16.81 -10.21 5.03
C ARG A 155 16.34 -11.62 4.70
N GLY A 156 15.09 -11.72 4.27
CA GLY A 156 14.41 -12.99 3.99
C GLY A 156 13.84 -13.71 5.22
N GLU A 157 14.22 -13.32 6.44
CA GLU A 157 13.69 -13.91 7.66
C GLU A 157 12.42 -13.18 8.11
N ALA A 158 11.39 -13.95 8.47
CA ALA A 158 10.11 -13.42 8.90
C ALA A 158 10.13 -13.08 10.41
N GLY A 159 9.49 -11.98 10.76
CA GLY A 159 9.34 -11.53 12.15
C GLY A 159 8.33 -10.39 12.23
N GLU A 160 8.29 -9.71 13.37
CA GLU A 160 7.43 -8.54 13.56
C GLU A 160 7.98 -7.34 12.78
N ILE A 161 7.11 -6.68 12.01
CA ILE A 161 7.44 -5.44 11.33
C ILE A 161 7.29 -4.29 12.32
N VAL A 162 8.40 -3.55 12.53
CA VAL A 162 8.42 -2.33 13.33
C VAL A 162 8.90 -1.15 12.48
N VAL A 163 8.34 0.03 12.73
CA VAL A 163 8.62 1.23 11.94
C VAL A 163 8.93 2.43 12.80
N ARG A 164 9.73 3.35 12.27
CA ARG A 164 10.08 4.61 12.93
C ARG A 164 10.12 5.74 11.91
N GLY A 165 9.68 6.93 12.31
CA GLY A 165 9.68 8.11 11.44
C GLY A 165 8.82 9.25 12.01
N PRO A 166 8.88 10.44 11.41
CA PRO A 166 8.20 11.63 11.92
C PRO A 166 6.68 11.58 11.73
N ARG A 167 6.18 10.66 10.90
CA ARG A 167 4.74 10.45 10.64
C ARG A 167 4.06 9.50 11.63
N ILE A 168 4.83 8.79 12.44
CA ILE A 168 4.29 7.85 13.43
C ILE A 168 3.54 8.64 14.51
N MET A 169 2.38 8.12 14.94
CA MET A 169 1.56 8.76 15.97
C MET A 169 2.36 9.04 17.25
N LYS A 170 1.91 10.02 18.02
CA LYS A 170 2.46 10.25 19.37
C LYS A 170 2.00 9.23 20.41
N GLY A 171 0.85 8.59 20.16
CA GLY A 171 0.20 7.66 21.07
C GLY A 171 -1.32 7.71 20.97
N TYR A 172 -1.97 6.84 21.73
CA TYR A 172 -3.42 6.79 21.87
C TYR A 172 -3.90 7.82 22.90
N TRP A 173 -5.01 8.49 22.59
CA TRP A 173 -5.54 9.57 23.43
C TRP A 173 -5.97 9.05 24.81
N ARG A 174 -5.34 9.58 25.88
CA ARG A 174 -5.60 9.20 27.28
C ARG A 174 -5.45 7.70 27.58
N ASP A 175 -4.60 7.01 26.82
CA ASP A 175 -4.34 5.58 26.98
C ASP A 175 -2.82 5.33 26.93
N GLU A 176 -2.16 5.64 28.04
CA GLU A 176 -0.71 5.50 28.19
C GLU A 176 -0.27 4.03 28.14
N GLU A 177 -1.09 3.11 28.64
CA GLU A 177 -0.79 1.68 28.63
C GLU A 177 -0.78 1.14 27.20
N LYS A 178 -1.82 1.43 26.41
CA LYS A 178 -1.86 1.02 25.01
C LYS A 178 -0.79 1.72 24.18
N THR A 179 -0.49 2.98 24.51
CA THR A 179 0.63 3.70 23.89
C THR A 179 1.94 2.99 24.18
N ALA A 180 2.26 2.69 25.43
CA ALA A 180 3.49 2.00 25.80
C ALA A 180 3.62 0.62 25.14
N LYS A 181 2.51 -0.12 24.99
CA LYS A 181 2.48 -1.42 24.28
C LYS A 181 2.68 -1.30 22.78
N ALA A 182 2.24 -0.20 22.16
CA ALA A 182 2.40 0.03 20.73
C ALA A 182 3.83 0.37 20.31
N PHE A 183 4.71 0.71 21.26
CA PHE A 183 6.11 1.02 20.99
C PHE A 183 7.05 0.02 21.65
N THR A 184 8.16 -0.27 20.98
CA THR A 184 9.30 -0.93 21.61
C THR A 184 9.97 0.01 22.61
N LYS A 185 10.77 -0.54 23.54
CA LYS A 185 11.51 0.26 24.53
C LYS A 185 12.47 1.27 23.89
N ASP A 186 12.96 0.99 22.69
CA ASP A 186 13.84 1.84 21.89
C ASP A 186 13.10 2.72 20.87
N GLY A 187 11.76 2.84 21.00
CA GLY A 187 10.96 3.86 20.30
C GLY A 187 10.49 3.51 18.90
N TRP A 188 10.44 2.22 18.54
CA TRP A 188 9.87 1.77 17.27
C TRP A 188 8.38 1.44 17.44
N TYR A 189 7.55 1.86 16.51
CA TYR A 189 6.13 1.50 16.49
C TYR A 189 5.96 0.09 15.94
N ARG A 190 5.21 -0.73 16.68
CA ARG A 190 4.83 -2.09 16.30
C ARG A 190 3.62 -2.03 15.37
N THR A 191 3.75 -2.47 14.11
CA THR A 191 2.58 -2.48 13.20
C THR A 191 1.59 -3.59 13.55
N GLY A 192 2.06 -4.59 14.31
CA GLY A 192 1.34 -5.83 14.61
C GLY A 192 1.28 -6.79 13.42
N ASP A 193 1.98 -6.49 12.33
CA ASP A 193 2.09 -7.36 11.16
C ASP A 193 3.37 -8.17 11.22
N ALA A 194 3.28 -9.40 10.73
CA ALA A 194 4.41 -10.26 10.48
C ALA A 194 4.87 -10.14 9.02
N GLY A 195 6.17 -10.23 8.78
CA GLY A 195 6.70 -10.25 7.42
C GLY A 195 8.21 -10.27 7.35
N TYR A 196 8.73 -10.13 6.13
CA TYR A 196 10.17 -10.08 5.86
C TYR A 196 10.51 -9.00 4.83
N VAL A 197 11.78 -8.61 4.78
CA VAL A 197 12.35 -7.71 3.76
C VAL A 197 13.21 -8.55 2.82
N ASP A 198 13.01 -8.44 1.51
CA ASP A 198 13.85 -9.13 0.53
C ASP A 198 15.17 -8.40 0.24
N GLU A 199 16.02 -9.02 -0.59
CA GLU A 199 17.32 -8.45 -0.98
C GLU A 199 17.24 -7.14 -1.77
N GLU A 200 16.08 -6.81 -2.32
CA GLU A 200 15.85 -5.55 -3.03
C GLU A 200 15.22 -4.49 -2.12
N GLY A 201 14.94 -4.82 -0.86
CA GLY A 201 14.33 -3.93 0.13
C GLY A 201 12.81 -3.87 0.06
N TYR A 202 12.14 -4.78 -0.67
CA TYR A 202 10.69 -4.89 -0.67
C TYR A 202 10.21 -5.66 0.54
N ILE A 203 9.10 -5.21 1.11
CA ILE A 203 8.51 -5.80 2.31
C ILE A 203 7.33 -6.68 1.90
N TYR A 204 7.23 -7.85 2.50
CA TYR A 204 6.16 -8.83 2.26
C TYR A 204 5.50 -9.18 3.58
N LEU A 205 4.17 -9.12 3.62
CA LEU A 205 3.40 -9.53 4.79
C LEU A 205 3.21 -11.03 4.78
N THR A 206 3.40 -11.66 5.94
CA THR A 206 3.11 -13.09 6.16
C THR A 206 1.91 -13.32 7.06
N GLY A 207 1.37 -12.27 7.70
CA GLY A 207 0.21 -12.37 8.58
C GLY A 207 0.24 -11.35 9.70
N ARG A 208 -0.38 -11.69 10.84
CA ARG A 208 -0.30 -10.91 12.08
C ARG A 208 0.84 -11.44 12.94
N ALA A 209 1.54 -10.53 13.62
CA ALA A 209 2.65 -10.89 14.50
C ALA A 209 2.20 -11.81 15.66
N ASP A 210 1.02 -11.53 16.22
CA ASP A 210 0.45 -12.31 17.33
C ASP A 210 0.02 -13.73 16.91
N ASP A 211 -0.13 -13.99 15.60
CA ASP A 211 -0.56 -15.27 15.04
C ASP A 211 0.61 -16.12 14.51
N LEU A 212 1.86 -15.65 14.63
CA LEU A 212 3.05 -16.40 14.19
C LEU A 212 3.30 -17.62 15.10
N ILE A 213 3.11 -18.82 14.57
CA ILE A 213 3.45 -20.07 15.25
C ILE A 213 4.78 -20.60 14.71
N LYS A 214 5.79 -20.74 15.57
CA LYS A 214 7.03 -21.48 15.25
C LYS A 214 6.78 -22.99 15.33
N ARG A 215 6.80 -23.69 14.20
CA ARG A 215 6.74 -25.16 14.17
C ARG A 215 7.89 -25.71 13.34
N GLY A 216 8.79 -26.47 13.98
CA GLY A 216 9.89 -27.15 13.28
C GLY A 216 10.96 -26.23 12.68
N GLY A 217 11.06 -24.97 13.12
CA GLY A 217 11.98 -23.98 12.56
C GLY A 217 11.37 -23.07 11.48
N GLU A 218 10.11 -23.32 11.08
CA GLU A 218 9.38 -22.49 10.14
C GLU A 218 8.30 -21.66 10.86
N LEU A 219 8.10 -20.43 10.38
CA LEU A 219 7.09 -19.50 10.86
C LEU A 219 5.83 -19.64 10.03
N ILE A 220 4.72 -20.04 10.66
CA ILE A 220 3.44 -20.29 10.00
C ILE A 220 2.42 -19.29 10.56
N SER A 221 1.71 -18.59 9.67
CA SER A 221 0.50 -17.80 9.98
C SER A 221 -0.73 -18.51 9.39
N PRO A 222 -1.93 -18.43 10.01
CA PRO A 222 -3.17 -19.02 9.50
C PRO A 222 -3.59 -18.51 8.11
#